data_AF-A0A222MW14-F1
#
_entry.id   AF-A0A222MW14-F1
#
_cell.length_a   1.000
_cell.length_b   1.000
_cell.length_c   1.000
_cell.angle_alpha   90.00
_cell.angle_beta   90.00
_cell.angle_gamma   90.00
#
_symmetry.space_group_name_H-M   'P 1'
#
loop_
_entity.id
_entity.type
_entity.pdbx_description
1 polymer ?
#
loop_
_entity_poly.entity_id
_entity_poly.type
_entity_poly.pdbx_seq_one_letter_code
_entity_poly.pdbx_strand_id
1 'polypeptide(L)' 'MQGNINPKAISKLIKESGFKSKSEFARFLGLNANTVLRWGKDLPVPGYFLPVISLAKKAKKYDELTKK' A
#
# COMPACT_ATOMS: atom_id res chain seq x y z
N MET A 1 -10.12 13.80 -9.82
CA MET A 1 -11.11 12.72 -9.65
C MET A 1 -10.46 11.59 -8.85
N GLN A 2 -10.68 11.51 -7.54
CA GLN A 2 -10.15 10.41 -6.73
C GLN A 2 -11.09 9.20 -6.94
N GLY A 3 -10.65 8.26 -7.77
CA GLY A 3 -11.40 7.04 -8.05
C GLY A 3 -11.69 6.28 -6.77
N ASN A 4 -12.90 5.75 -6.68
CA ASN A 4 -13.43 5.04 -5.53
C ASN A 4 -12.67 3.70 -5.35
N ILE A 5 -11.45 3.73 -4.79
CA ILE A 5 -10.64 2.53 -4.59
C ILE A 5 -11.24 1.72 -3.43
N ASN A 6 -11.80 0.57 -3.76
CA ASN A 6 -12.40 -0.36 -2.79
C ASN A 6 -11.32 -0.96 -1.84
N PRO A 7 -11.65 -1.22 -0.56
CA PRO A 7 -10.76 -1.88 0.41
C PRO A 7 -10.12 -3.18 -0.07
N LYS A 8 -10.79 -3.93 -0.96
CA LYS A 8 -10.26 -5.13 -1.62
C LYS A 8 -9.13 -4.78 -2.60
N ALA A 9 -9.31 -3.73 -3.41
CA ALA A 9 -8.28 -3.26 -4.34
C ALA A 9 -7.04 -2.75 -3.60
N ILE A 10 -7.23 -2.02 -2.49
CA ILE A 10 -6.14 -1.59 -1.61
C ILE A 10 -5.34 -2.80 -1.09
N SER A 11 -6.04 -3.83 -0.61
CA SER A 11 -5.40 -5.06 -0.12
C SER A 11 -4.57 -5.74 -1.21
N LYS A 12 -5.10 -5.81 -2.43
CA LYS A 12 -4.40 -6.39 -3.58
C LYS A 12 -3.14 -5.60 -3.94
N LEU A 13 -3.25 -4.27 -4.05
CA LEU A 13 -2.13 -3.39 -4.37
C LEU A 13 -0.99 -3.47 -3.34
N ILE A 14 -1.33 -3.50 -2.05
CA ILE A 14 -0.37 -3.65 -0.95
C ILE A 14 0.38 -4.99 -1.08
N LYS A 15 -0.36 -6.09 -1.34
CA LYS A 15 0.24 -7.41 -1.56
C LYS A 15 1.14 -7.47 -2.79
N GLU A 16 0.72 -6.86 -3.88
CA GLU A 16 1.52 -6.77 -5.11
C GLU A 16 2.80 -5.94 -4.92
N SER A 17 2.82 -4.97 -4.01
CA SER A 17 4.04 -4.22 -3.65
C SER A 17 5.01 -5.00 -2.75
N GLY A 18 4.64 -6.19 -2.28
CA GLY A 18 5.50 -7.06 -1.47
C GLY A 18 5.20 -7.07 0.03
N PHE A 19 4.26 -6.24 0.50
CA PHE A 19 3.80 -6.30 1.89
C PHE A 19 2.79 -7.44 2.07
N LYS A 20 2.90 -8.23 3.13
CA LYS A 20 1.99 -9.38 3.36
C LYS A 20 0.59 -8.93 3.78
N SER A 21 0.48 -7.78 4.44
CA SER A 21 -0.77 -7.28 5.01
C SER A 21 -0.87 -5.75 5.06
N LYS A 22 -2.11 -5.26 5.21
CA LYS A 22 -2.39 -3.83 5.47
C LYS A 22 -1.71 -3.32 6.75
N SER A 23 -1.61 -4.18 7.76
CA SER A 23 -0.97 -3.84 9.04
C SER A 23 0.54 -3.67 8.89
N GLU A 24 1.17 -4.49 8.06
CA GLU A 24 2.60 -4.37 7.75
C GLU A 24 2.88 -3.09 6.96
N PHE A 25 2.06 -2.79 5.97
CA PHE A 25 2.11 -1.52 5.23
C PHE A 25 1.91 -0.32 6.16
N ALA A 26 0.97 -0.41 7.11
CA ALA A 26 0.75 0.64 8.09
C ALA A 26 2.00 0.87 8.96
N ARG A 27 2.63 -0.21 9.46
CA ARG A 27 3.89 -0.13 10.23
C ARG A 27 5.01 0.50 9.41
N PHE A 28 5.16 0.12 8.14
CA PHE A 28 6.17 0.71 7.24
C PHE A 28 6.01 2.23 7.09
N LEU A 29 4.77 2.72 7.06
CA LEU A 29 4.48 4.15 6.98
C LEU A 29 4.38 4.87 8.33
N GLY A 30 4.57 4.16 9.46
CA GLY A 30 4.34 4.74 10.79
C GLY A 30 2.87 5.10 11.07
N LEU A 31 1.93 4.48 10.34
CA LEU A 31 0.50 4.69 10.49
C LEU A 31 -0.13 3.64 11.41
N ASN A 32 -1.25 4.00 12.02
CA ASN A 32 -2.09 3.03 12.73
C ASN A 32 -2.72 2.04 11.72
N ALA A 33 -2.64 0.74 12.02
CA ALA A 33 -3.22 -0.32 11.18
C ALA A 33 -4.72 -0.12 10.93
N ASN A 34 -5.45 0.40 11.92
CA ASN A 34 -6.88 0.70 11.78
C ASN A 34 -7.15 1.80 10.75
N THR A 35 -6.25 2.77 10.62
CA THR A 35 -6.37 3.83 9.61
C THR A 35 -6.35 3.23 8.20
N VAL A 36 -5.38 2.35 7.92
CA VAL A 36 -5.25 1.68 6.61
C VAL A 36 -6.39 0.69 6.38
N LEU A 37 -6.91 0.06 7.43
CA LEU A 37 -8.06 -0.86 7.33
C LEU A 37 -9.33 -0.12 6.89
N ARG A 38 -9.53 1.11 7.36
CA ARG A 38 -10.71 1.95 7.08
C ARG A 38 -10.67 2.65 5.72
N TRP A 39 -9.51 2.67 5.05
CA TRP A 39 -9.39 3.23 3.71
C TRP A 39 -10.28 2.50 2.69
N GLY A 40 -11.00 3.29 1.89
CA GLY A 40 -11.99 2.81 0.91
C GLY A 40 -13.31 2.34 1.54
N LYS A 41 -13.41 2.30 2.88
CA LYS A 41 -14.65 1.96 3.59
C LYS A 41 -15.27 3.20 4.21
N ASP A 42 -14.60 3.74 5.22
CA ASP A 42 -15.04 4.93 5.97
C ASP A 42 -14.16 6.15 5.70
N LEU A 43 -12.93 5.91 5.24
CA LEU A 43 -11.95 6.95 4.97
C LEU A 43 -11.54 6.97 3.49
N PRO A 44 -11.37 8.16 2.89
CA PRO A 44 -10.82 8.27 1.56
C PRO A 44 -9.37 7.76 1.55
N VAL A 45 -8.96 7.22 0.41
CA VAL A 45 -7.58 6.80 0.22
C VAL A 45 -6.71 8.05 0.03
N PRO A 46 -5.62 8.22 0.79
CA PRO A 46 -4.76 9.38 0.64
C PRO A 46 -4.13 9.44 -0.75
N GLY A 47 -3.94 10.66 -1.29
CA GLY A 47 -3.34 10.85 -2.61
C GLY A 47 -1.92 10.28 -2.75
N TYR A 48 -1.18 10.18 -1.64
CA TYR A 48 0.16 9.60 -1.62
C TYR A 48 0.17 8.07 -1.71
N PHE A 49 -0.98 7.39 -1.53
CA PHE A 49 -1.03 5.92 -1.48
C PHE A 49 -0.51 5.28 -2.76
N LEU A 50 -0.99 5.73 -3.93
CA LEU A 50 -0.58 5.18 -5.22
C LEU A 50 0.91 5.43 -5.52
N PRO A 51 1.46 6.66 -5.34
CA PRO A 51 2.90 6.89 -5.42
C PRO A 51 3.73 5.99 -4.51
N VAL A 52 3.32 5.80 -3.25
CA VAL A 52 4.03 4.94 -2.28
C VAL A 52 4.01 3.48 -2.72
N ILE A 53 2.86 2.97 -3.15
CA ILE A 53 2.75 1.58 -3.65
C ILE A 53 3.63 1.39 -4.90
N SER A 54 3.67 2.38 -5.80
CA SER A 54 4.54 2.35 -6.97
C SER A 54 6.02 2.34 -6.60
N LEU A 55 6.41 3.17 -5.61
CA LEU A 55 7.77 3.19 -5.08
C LEU A 55 8.13 1.85 -4.43
N ALA A 56 7.24 1.28 -3.61
CA ALA A 56 7.46 -0.02 -2.97
C ALA A 56 7.61 -1.15 -4.01
N LYS A 57 6.78 -1.17 -5.06
CA LYS A 57 6.94 -2.10 -6.19
C LYS A 57 8.31 -1.96 -6.87
N LYS A 58 8.77 -0.73 -7.09
CA LYS A 58 10.10 -0.47 -7.67
C LYS A 58 11.21 -0.92 -6.73
N ALA A 59 11.15 -0.55 -5.45
CA ALA A 59 12.14 -0.94 -4.45
C ALA A 59 12.30 -2.45 -4.35
N LYS A 60 11.20 -3.21 -4.38
CA LYS A 60 11.24 -4.68 -4.44
C LYS A 60 11.98 -5.18 -5.69
N LYS A 61 11.63 -4.64 -6.86
CA LYS A 61 12.28 -5.01 -8.13
C LYS A 61 13.78 -4.71 -8.12
N TYR A 62 14.19 -3.63 -7.43
CA TYR A 62 15.60 -3.30 -7.23
C TYR A 62 16.28 -4.27 -6.25
N ASP A 63 15.67 -4.60 -5.10
CA ASP A 63 16.23 -5.59 -4.14
C ASP A 63 16.50 -6.95 -4.81
N GLU A 64 15.58 -7.40 -5.65
CA GLU A 64 15.72 -8.61 -6.48
C GLU A 64 16.85 -8.51 -7.51
N LEU A 65 17.15 -7.30 -8.02
CA LEU A 65 18.22 -7.06 -9.00
C LEU A 65 19.61 -6.97 -8.32
N THR A 66 19.68 -6.39 -7.12
CA THR A 66 20.93 -6.19 -6.35
C THR A 66 21.36 -7.41 -5.55
N LYS A 67 20.53 -8.45 -5.43
CA LYS A 67 20.91 -9.74 -4.82
C LYS A 67 21.64 -10.71 -5.77
N LYS A 68 22.13 -10.21 -6.91
CA LYS A 68 22.84 -10.99 -7.92
C LYS A 68 24.33 -10.67 -7.91
#